data_AF-A0A842VC36-F1
#
_entry.id   AF-A0A842VC36-F1
#
_cell.length_a   1.000
_cell.length_b   1.000
_cell.length_c   1.000
_cell.angle_alpha   90.00
_cell.angle_beta   90.00
_cell.angle_gamma   90.00
#
_symmetry.space_group_name_H-M   'P 1'
#
loop_
_entity.id
_entity.type
_entity.pdbx_description
1 polymer ?
#
loop_
_entity_poly.entity_id
_entity_poly.type
_entity_poly.pdbx_seq_one_letter_code
_entity_poly.pdbx_strand_id
1 'polypeptide(L)'
;MLEINEDKLRDLPGWEKDAPVPVCMGGDYRALTFCCKPGYSLTFAFKCRRDEILKELGISPSEFIKIKEKFSKENDWDSDIVCFGSISYCCMRRGGCPRRDLALQKRYPNKTKDQFMKIYFQKKKELAKVILDCVTNPQAKKKVAPYLNLL
;
A
#
# COMPACT_ATOMS: atom_id res chain seq x y z
N MET A 1 -11.03 -11.95 -18.36
CA MET A 1 -11.77 -11.75 -17.09
C MET A 1 -10.71 -11.56 -16.01
N LEU A 2 -10.89 -10.63 -15.07
CA LEU A 2 -9.94 -10.48 -13.96
C LEU A 2 -10.18 -11.63 -12.98
N GLU A 3 -9.26 -12.58 -12.88
CA GLU A 3 -9.32 -13.63 -11.87
C GLU A 3 -8.56 -13.16 -10.63
N ILE A 4 -9.29 -12.69 -9.62
CA ILE A 4 -8.73 -12.42 -8.30
C ILE A 4 -8.74 -13.71 -7.51
N ASN A 5 -7.57 -14.10 -7.01
CA ASN A 5 -7.47 -15.22 -6.08
C ASN A 5 -7.94 -14.77 -4.69
N GLU A 6 -9.07 -15.32 -4.24
CA GLU A 6 -9.69 -14.99 -2.95
C GLU A 6 -8.78 -15.28 -1.75
N ASP A 7 -7.89 -16.28 -1.83
CA ASP A 7 -6.89 -16.57 -0.79
C ASP A 7 -5.83 -15.47 -0.66
N LYS A 8 -5.78 -14.55 -1.62
CA LYS A 8 -4.88 -13.38 -1.63
C LYS A 8 -5.59 -12.10 -1.19
N LEU A 9 -6.81 -12.22 -0.67
CA LEU A 9 -7.55 -11.11 -0.09
C LEU A 9 -7.61 -11.22 1.43
N ARG A 10 -7.97 -10.11 2.08
CA ARG A 10 -8.19 -10.03 3.52
C ARG A 10 -9.38 -9.15 3.84
N ASP A 11 -10.08 -9.53 4.89
CA ASP A 11 -11.08 -8.69 5.53
C ASP A 11 -10.40 -7.63 6.40
N LEU A 12 -10.44 -6.38 5.92
CA LEU A 12 -9.92 -5.20 6.60
C LEU A 12 -10.97 -4.09 6.60
N PRO A 13 -11.01 -3.27 7.66
CA PRO A 13 -11.93 -2.15 7.70
C PRO A 13 -11.59 -1.16 6.57
N GLY A 14 -12.60 -0.78 5.78
CA GLY A 14 -12.45 0.11 4.63
C GLY A 14 -12.12 -0.59 3.30
N TRP A 15 -11.95 -1.91 3.28
CA TRP A 15 -11.76 -2.71 2.06
C TRP A 15 -12.78 -3.84 1.89
N GLU A 16 -13.61 -4.13 2.89
CA GLU A 16 -14.80 -5.01 2.74
C GLU A 16 -14.47 -6.38 2.13
N LYS A 17 -13.47 -7.08 2.70
CA LYS A 17 -12.94 -8.38 2.21
C LYS A 17 -12.14 -8.35 0.92
N ASP A 18 -11.94 -7.19 0.32
CA ASP A 18 -11.23 -7.04 -0.96
C ASP A 18 -9.82 -6.41 -0.78
N ALA A 19 -9.26 -6.47 0.43
CA ALA A 19 -7.91 -5.94 0.65
C ALA A 19 -6.85 -6.92 0.12
N PRO A 20 -5.98 -6.54 -0.82
CA PRO A 20 -4.95 -7.43 -1.31
C PRO A 20 -3.88 -7.68 -0.24
N VAL A 21 -3.40 -8.92 -0.12
CA VAL A 21 -2.21 -9.22 0.69
C VAL A 21 -0.98 -8.47 0.14
N PRO A 22 0.08 -8.20 0.94
CA PRO A 22 1.27 -7.54 0.41
C PRO A 22 1.87 -8.31 -0.78
N VAL A 23 2.55 -7.61 -1.69
CA VAL A 23 3.19 -8.21 -2.88
C VAL A 23 4.10 -9.39 -2.53
N CYS A 24 4.84 -9.32 -1.42
CA CYS A 24 5.70 -10.42 -0.94
C CYS A 24 4.92 -11.69 -0.51
N MET A 25 3.60 -11.65 -0.52
CA MET A 25 2.68 -12.76 -0.21
C MET A 25 1.79 -13.13 -1.41
N GLY A 26 2.02 -12.50 -2.57
CA GLY A 26 1.32 -12.80 -3.82
C GLY A 26 0.07 -11.95 -4.10
N GLY A 27 -0.06 -10.78 -3.47
CA GLY A 27 -1.16 -9.87 -3.80
C GLY A 27 -1.03 -9.22 -5.17
N ASP A 28 -2.14 -8.68 -5.65
CA ASP A 28 -2.26 -7.99 -6.94
C ASP A 28 -1.65 -6.56 -6.92
N TYR A 29 -1.81 -5.81 -8.02
CA TYR A 29 -1.22 -4.48 -8.20
C TYR A 29 -1.65 -3.46 -7.13
N ARG A 30 -2.84 -3.58 -6.55
CA ARG A 30 -3.32 -2.69 -5.47
C ARG A 30 -2.45 -2.84 -4.20
N ALA A 31 -1.79 -3.99 -4.02
CA ALA A 31 -0.90 -4.25 -2.89
C ALA A 31 0.35 -3.38 -2.83
N LEU A 32 0.68 -2.64 -3.90
CA LEU A 32 1.79 -1.67 -3.92
C LEU A 32 1.66 -0.61 -2.81
N THR A 33 0.44 -0.29 -2.37
CA THR A 33 0.19 0.60 -1.22
C THR A 33 0.87 0.09 0.08
N PHE A 34 1.02 -1.23 0.23
CA PHE A 34 1.66 -1.87 1.39
C PHE A 34 3.15 -2.16 1.19
N CYS A 35 3.71 -1.82 0.03
CA CYS A 35 5.13 -2.07 -0.25
C CYS A 35 6.06 -1.08 0.46
N CYS A 36 7.24 -1.57 0.81
CA CYS A 36 8.30 -0.80 1.45
C CYS A 36 9.08 0.05 0.43
N LYS A 37 9.92 0.97 0.91
CA LYS A 37 10.72 1.87 0.07
C LYS A 37 11.66 1.06 -0.86
N PRO A 38 11.69 1.36 -2.19
CA PRO A 38 12.67 0.80 -3.10
C PRO A 38 14.11 1.00 -2.65
N GLY A 39 14.98 0.04 -2.99
CA GLY A 39 16.41 0.05 -2.59
C GLY A 39 16.72 -0.53 -1.22
N TYR A 40 15.71 -0.92 -0.43
CA TYR A 40 15.92 -1.53 0.89
C TYR A 40 15.55 -3.02 0.88
N SER A 41 16.48 -3.86 1.35
CA SER A 41 16.25 -5.28 1.59
C SER A 41 15.67 -5.49 2.99
N LEU A 42 14.49 -6.11 3.07
CA LEU A 42 13.81 -6.45 4.32
C LEU A 42 13.65 -7.97 4.45
N THR A 43 13.09 -8.42 5.57
CA THR A 43 12.91 -9.84 5.93
C THR A 43 12.32 -10.73 4.82
N PHE A 44 11.45 -10.18 3.95
CA PHE A 44 10.83 -10.90 2.85
C PHE A 44 11.29 -10.42 1.47
N ALA A 45 12.46 -9.80 1.37
CA ALA A 45 13.00 -9.29 0.11
C ALA A 45 13.20 -10.40 -0.94
N PHE A 46 13.63 -11.59 -0.51
CA PHE A 46 13.87 -12.75 -1.40
C PHE A 46 12.65 -13.21 -2.20
N LYS A 47 11.44 -12.87 -1.76
CA LYS A 47 10.17 -13.18 -2.45
C LYS A 47 9.38 -11.92 -2.83
N CYS A 48 10.00 -10.75 -2.77
CA CYS A 48 9.36 -9.48 -3.06
C CYS A 48 9.37 -9.22 -4.57
N ARG A 49 8.20 -9.21 -5.20
CA ARG A 49 8.02 -8.86 -6.62
C ARG A 49 7.73 -7.38 -6.86
N ARG A 50 8.06 -6.50 -5.90
CA ARG A 50 7.74 -5.06 -6.03
C ARG A 50 8.39 -4.47 -7.27
N ASP A 51 9.68 -4.68 -7.45
CA ASP A 51 10.44 -4.03 -8.52
C ASP A 51 10.08 -4.59 -9.90
N GLU A 52 9.73 -5.89 -9.96
CA GLU A 52 9.14 -6.52 -11.13
C GLU A 52 7.80 -5.89 -11.51
N ILE A 53 6.87 -5.76 -10.55
CA ILE A 53 5.56 -5.11 -10.78
C ILE A 53 5.73 -3.65 -11.21
N LEU A 54 6.61 -2.90 -10.54
CA LEU A 54 6.88 -1.52 -10.92
C LEU A 54 7.37 -1.42 -12.37
N LYS A 55 8.28 -2.32 -12.79
CA LYS A 55 8.74 -2.42 -14.17
C LYS A 55 7.62 -2.78 -15.14
N GLU A 56 6.76 -3.74 -14.81
CA GLU A 56 5.58 -4.11 -15.62
C GLU A 56 4.61 -2.94 -15.83
N LEU A 57 4.45 -2.11 -14.79
CA LEU A 57 3.59 -0.93 -14.80
C LEU A 57 4.26 0.30 -15.43
N GLY A 58 5.55 0.22 -15.75
CA GLY A 58 6.33 1.36 -16.25
C GLY A 58 6.51 2.48 -15.22
N ILE A 59 6.42 2.17 -13.93
CA ILE A 59 6.67 3.11 -12.83
C ILE A 59 8.11 2.92 -12.37
N SER A 60 8.93 3.95 -12.43
CA SER A 60 10.28 3.88 -11.90
C SER A 60 10.29 3.84 -10.36
N PRO A 61 11.32 3.25 -9.72
CA PRO A 61 11.46 3.30 -8.27
C PRO A 61 11.42 4.71 -7.68
N SER A 62 11.98 5.70 -8.40
CA SER A 62 11.99 7.10 -7.96
C SER A 62 10.61 7.74 -8.05
N GLU A 63 9.82 7.46 -9.09
CA GLU A 63 8.42 7.89 -9.19
C GLU A 63 7.57 7.26 -8.10
N PHE A 64 7.73 5.95 -7.84
CA PHE A 64 7.02 5.29 -6.76
C PHE A 64 7.32 5.91 -5.38
N ILE A 65 8.59 6.26 -5.13
CA ILE A 65 8.97 7.01 -3.93
C ILE A 65 8.27 8.37 -3.92
N LYS A 66 8.36 9.16 -5.00
CA LYS A 66 7.72 10.49 -5.09
C LYS A 66 6.21 10.42 -4.81
N ILE A 67 5.50 9.45 -5.37
CA ILE A 67 4.06 9.24 -5.13
C ILE A 67 3.79 9.02 -3.64
N LYS A 68 4.54 8.12 -3.00
CA LYS A 68 4.34 7.81 -1.57
C LYS A 68 4.70 8.96 -0.64
N GLU A 69 5.83 9.63 -0.88
CA GLU A 69 6.26 10.78 -0.08
C GLU A 69 5.30 11.97 -0.26
N LYS A 70 4.79 12.22 -1.48
CA LYS A 70 3.76 13.24 -1.74
C LYS A 70 2.46 12.92 -1.00
N PHE A 71 1.96 11.69 -1.15
CA PHE A 71 0.76 11.24 -0.43
C PHE A 71 0.95 11.34 1.08
N SER A 72 2.16 11.04 1.57
CA SER A 72 2.50 11.19 2.97
C SER A 72 2.30 12.63 3.43
N LYS A 73 2.94 13.58 2.77
CA LYS A 73 2.85 15.01 3.10
C LYS A 73 1.42 15.55 3.04
N GLU A 74 0.67 15.19 2.00
CA GLU A 74 -0.72 15.64 1.82
C GLU A 74 -1.67 15.12 2.90
N ASN A 75 -1.37 13.97 3.50
CA ASN A 75 -2.14 13.37 4.57
C ASN A 75 -1.46 13.50 5.94
N ASP A 76 -0.44 14.37 6.04
CA ASP A 76 0.41 14.56 7.21
C ASP A 76 1.17 13.28 7.64
N TRP A 77 1.17 12.17 6.93
CA TRP A 77 1.63 10.83 7.35
C TRP A 77 3.13 10.64 7.62
N ASP A 78 3.91 11.72 7.69
CA ASP A 78 5.32 11.68 8.09
C ASP A 78 5.45 11.37 9.58
N SER A 79 6.40 10.52 9.94
CA SER A 79 6.64 10.10 11.31
C SER A 79 8.03 9.45 11.45
N ASP A 80 8.81 9.96 12.41
CA ASP A 80 10.15 9.48 12.77
C ASP A 80 10.17 8.07 13.39
N ILE A 81 9.06 7.64 13.99
CA ILE A 81 8.97 6.33 14.66
C ILE A 81 8.65 5.16 13.71
N VAL A 82 8.19 5.42 12.49
CA VAL A 82 7.83 4.35 11.52
C VAL A 82 8.94 4.08 10.52
N CYS A 83 8.86 2.95 9.82
CA CYS A 83 9.83 2.61 8.79
C CYS A 83 9.85 3.68 7.69
N PHE A 84 11.06 4.08 7.28
CA PHE A 84 11.28 5.05 6.19
C PHE A 84 10.65 6.43 6.42
N GLY A 85 10.35 6.80 7.67
CA GLY A 85 9.89 8.14 8.01
C GLY A 85 8.43 8.44 7.62
N SER A 86 7.67 7.47 7.10
CA SER A 86 6.31 7.70 6.61
C SER A 86 5.38 6.49 6.75
N ILE A 87 4.15 6.75 7.20
CA ILE A 87 3.07 5.75 7.31
C ILE A 87 2.68 5.20 5.92
N SER A 88 2.96 5.96 4.84
CA SER A 88 2.76 5.51 3.46
C SER A 88 3.55 4.23 3.12
N TYR A 89 4.65 3.95 3.82
CA TYR A 89 5.44 2.72 3.67
C TYR A 89 5.07 1.61 4.65
N CYS A 90 4.19 1.87 5.62
CA CYS A 90 3.72 0.82 6.53
C CYS A 90 3.01 -0.30 5.75
N CYS A 91 3.36 -1.54 6.08
CA CYS A 91 2.79 -2.73 5.48
C CYS A 91 1.58 -3.25 6.26
N MET A 92 0.87 -4.22 5.67
CA MET A 92 -0.19 -4.97 6.33
C MET A 92 0.36 -6.26 6.97
N ARG A 93 0.85 -6.18 8.20
CA ARG A 93 1.24 -7.35 9.00
C ARG A 93 0.04 -7.95 9.73
N ARG A 94 -0.08 -9.28 9.72
CA ARG A 94 -1.17 -10.02 10.39
C ARG A 94 -1.17 -9.79 11.90
N GLY A 95 0.01 -9.72 12.54
CA GLY A 95 0.16 -9.40 13.96
C GLY A 95 0.23 -7.91 14.29
N GLY A 96 -0.06 -7.02 13.33
CA GLY A 96 0.09 -5.58 13.51
C GLY A 96 1.56 -5.10 13.51
N CYS A 97 1.76 -3.81 13.81
CA CYS A 97 3.07 -3.19 13.94
C CYS A 97 3.02 -2.15 15.06
N PRO A 98 3.73 -2.36 16.20
CA PRO A 98 3.68 -1.44 17.33
C PRO A 98 4.07 0.00 16.96
N ARG A 99 5.06 0.16 16.08
CA ARG A 99 5.51 1.48 15.60
C ARG A 99 4.44 2.21 14.80
N ARG A 100 3.75 1.52 13.89
CA ARG A 100 2.64 2.09 13.11
C ARG A 100 1.47 2.44 14.03
N ASP A 101 1.09 1.52 14.89
CA ASP A 101 -0.07 1.69 15.77
C ASP A 101 0.17 2.88 16.73
N LEU A 102 1.39 3.04 17.26
CA LEU A 102 1.78 4.20 18.06
C LEU A 102 1.76 5.51 17.25
N ALA A 103 2.24 5.51 16.00
CA ALA A 103 2.21 6.70 15.15
C ALA A 103 0.78 7.14 14.83
N LEU A 104 -0.10 6.18 14.51
CA LEU A 104 -1.52 6.44 14.28
C LEU A 104 -2.22 6.91 15.55
N GLN A 105 -1.91 6.33 16.71
CA GLN A 105 -2.46 6.79 17.99
C GLN A 105 -2.06 8.22 18.31
N LYS A 106 -0.78 8.57 18.14
CA LYS A 106 -0.30 9.97 18.30
C LYS A 106 -0.97 10.92 17.31
N ARG A 107 -1.24 10.46 16.09
CA ARG A 107 -1.89 11.26 15.06
C ARG A 107 -3.37 11.48 15.30
N TYR A 108 -4.04 10.47 15.83
CA TYR A 108 -5.47 10.46 16.06
C TYR A 108 -5.78 10.23 17.55
N PRO A 109 -5.38 11.15 18.44
CA PRO A 109 -5.45 10.94 19.89
C PRO A 109 -6.88 10.73 20.40
N ASN A 110 -7.88 11.28 19.69
CA ASN A 110 -9.29 11.17 20.04
C ASN A 110 -10.00 10.00 19.35
N LYS A 111 -9.25 9.02 18.81
CA LYS A 111 -9.81 7.86 18.10
C LYS A 111 -9.40 6.56 18.77
N THR A 112 -10.33 5.61 18.81
CA THR A 112 -10.01 4.24 19.23
C THR A 112 -9.12 3.56 18.19
N LYS A 113 -8.51 2.44 18.58
CA LYS A 113 -7.68 1.62 17.68
C LYS A 113 -8.41 1.27 16.39
N ASP A 114 -9.64 0.78 16.50
CA ASP A 114 -10.42 0.37 15.32
C ASP A 114 -10.73 1.55 14.41
N GLN A 115 -11.00 2.72 14.98
CA GLN A 115 -11.26 3.93 14.21
C GLN A 115 -10.03 4.41 13.43
N PHE A 116 -8.86 4.50 14.08
CA PHE A 116 -7.66 4.92 13.35
C PHE A 116 -7.17 3.85 12.37
N MET A 117 -7.41 2.56 12.65
CA MET A 117 -7.07 1.48 11.73
C MET A 117 -7.97 1.51 10.48
N LYS A 118 -9.25 1.81 10.64
CA LYS A 118 -10.17 2.05 9.51
C LYS A 118 -9.67 3.20 8.64
N ILE A 119 -9.28 4.33 9.24
CA ILE A 119 -8.72 5.48 8.51
C ILE A 119 -7.43 5.07 7.78
N TYR A 120 -6.52 4.38 8.47
CA TYR A 120 -5.27 3.91 7.88
C TYR A 120 -5.51 3.05 6.64
N PHE A 121 -6.42 2.07 6.71
CA PHE A 121 -6.69 1.19 5.59
C PHE A 121 -7.46 1.88 4.46
N GLN A 122 -8.40 2.77 4.76
CA GLN A 122 -9.07 3.61 3.75
C GLN A 122 -8.06 4.46 2.98
N LYS A 123 -7.15 5.13 3.69
CA LYS A 123 -6.06 5.90 3.07
C LYS A 123 -5.09 5.02 2.28
N LYS A 124 -4.87 3.77 2.70
CA LYS A 124 -4.13 2.81 1.87
C LYS A 124 -4.87 2.44 0.59
N LYS A 125 -6.21 2.39 0.60
CA LYS A 125 -7.05 2.21 -0.59
C LYS A 125 -6.91 3.40 -1.54
N GLU A 126 -6.99 4.61 -1.01
CA GLU A 126 -6.73 5.85 -1.76
C GLU A 126 -5.32 5.86 -2.38
N LEU A 127 -4.28 5.52 -1.60
CA LEU A 127 -2.91 5.43 -2.12
C LEU A 127 -2.76 4.35 -3.19
N ALA A 128 -3.46 3.22 -3.07
CA ALA A 128 -3.47 2.20 -4.12
C ALA A 128 -4.03 2.78 -5.43
N LYS A 129 -5.13 3.53 -5.36
CA LYS A 129 -5.72 4.21 -6.52
C LYS A 129 -4.74 5.21 -7.14
N VAL A 130 -4.15 6.08 -6.33
CA VAL A 130 -3.14 7.06 -6.79
C VAL A 130 -1.97 6.38 -7.51
N ILE A 131 -1.44 5.27 -6.97
CA ILE A 131 -0.35 4.53 -7.61
C ILE A 131 -0.78 4.00 -8.98
N LEU A 132 -1.97 3.41 -9.08
CA LEU A 132 -2.46 2.81 -10.33
C LEU A 132 -2.86 3.87 -11.37
N ASP A 133 -3.38 5.02 -10.94
CA ASP A 133 -3.71 6.16 -11.83
C ASP A 133 -2.45 6.80 -12.44
N CYS A 134 -1.29 6.70 -11.78
CA CYS A 134 0.00 7.16 -12.31
C CYS A 134 0.57 6.26 -13.41
N VAL A 135 -0.02 5.10 -13.70
CA VAL A 135 0.41 4.23 -14.79
C VAL A 135 0.13 4.92 -16.13
N THR A 136 1.18 5.26 -16.89
CA THR A 136 1.04 5.98 -18.17
C THR A 136 1.07 5.06 -19.39
N ASN A 137 1.77 3.92 -19.30
CA ASN A 137 1.91 2.99 -20.42
C ASN A 137 0.54 2.41 -20.84
N PRO A 138 0.13 2.50 -22.12
CA PRO A 138 -1.20 2.06 -22.56
C PRO A 138 -1.49 0.57 -22.33
N GLN A 139 -0.50 -0.31 -22.47
CA GLN A 139 -0.67 -1.74 -22.21
C GLN A 139 -0.82 -2.00 -20.72
N ALA A 140 -0.01 -1.34 -19.88
CA ALA A 140 -0.13 -1.44 -18.43
C ALA A 140 -1.46 -0.86 -17.91
N LYS A 141 -1.95 0.24 -18.49
CA LYS A 141 -3.28 0.80 -18.19
C LYS A 141 -4.39 -0.22 -18.37
N LYS A 142 -4.37 -0.98 -19.47
CA LYS A 142 -5.34 -2.06 -19.71
C LYS A 142 -5.25 -3.16 -18.63
N LYS A 143 -4.04 -3.45 -18.14
CA LYS A 143 -3.84 -4.44 -17.05
C LYS A 143 -4.37 -3.95 -15.71
N VAL A 144 -4.20 -2.65 -15.39
CA VAL A 144 -4.63 -2.11 -14.08
C VAL A 144 -6.10 -1.69 -14.03
N ALA A 145 -6.73 -1.41 -15.17
CA ALA A 145 -8.11 -0.93 -15.24
C ALA A 145 -9.13 -1.79 -14.46
N PRO A 146 -9.10 -3.13 -14.51
CA PRO A 146 -10.02 -3.94 -13.71
C PRO A 146 -9.85 -3.76 -12.20
N TYR A 147 -8.62 -3.50 -11.73
CA TYR A 147 -8.33 -3.27 -10.32
C TYR A 147 -8.77 -1.89 -9.82
N LEU A 148 -8.76 -0.88 -10.71
CA LEU A 148 -9.26 0.46 -10.39
C LEU A 148 -10.78 0.46 -10.12
N ASN A 149 -11.53 -0.40 -10.80
CA ASN A 149 -12.98 -0.54 -10.58
C ASN A 149 -13.34 -1.13 -9.21
N LEU A 150 -12.36 -1.71 -8.49
CA LEU A 150 -12.52 -2.29 -7.16
C LEU A 150 -12.15 -1.31 -6.03
N LEU A 151 -11.55 -0.16 -6.37
CA LEU A 151 -11.04 0.84 -5.43
C LEU A 151 -12.00 2.01 -5.22
#